data_AF-A0A0L9TMS5-F1
#
_entry.id   AF-A0A0L9TMS5-F1
#
_cell.length_a   1.000
_cell.length_b   1.000
_cell.length_c   1.000
_cell.angle_alpha   90.00
_cell.angle_beta   90.00
_cell.angle_gamma   90.00
#
_symmetry.space_group_name_H-M   'P 1'
#
loop_
_entity.id
_entity.type
_entity.pdbx_description
1 polymer ?
#
loop_
_entity_poly.entity_id
_entity_poly.type
_entity_poly.pdbx_seq_one_letter_code
_entity_poly.pdbx_strand_id
1 'polypeptide(L)'
;MEFEVKVVGGIDSCFVSLPLSLIQTLQSTRSTPLPQILALELRSPPHTWFVSWSGATSASSAIEVSPQFAECISLPNHAIVQVRAAPNVPHASLVIIEPNTEDDWEILELNADLAQGIILNQVRIVYEGMRFPLWLHGHTVITFQVTSVDPKNVVGKMIPISVSIVLWYHHMLGLSCKCH
;
A
#
# COMPACT_ATOMS: atom_id res chain seq x y z
N MET A 1 -16.16 10.13 12.74
CA MET A 1 -17.17 9.60 11.81
C MET A 1 -16.76 8.18 11.48
N GLU A 2 -17.72 7.27 11.50
CA GLU A 2 -17.50 5.86 11.22
C GLU A 2 -17.97 5.54 9.80
N PHE A 3 -17.20 4.68 9.13
CA PHE A 3 -17.49 4.22 7.79
C PHE A 3 -17.31 2.72 7.73
N GLU A 4 -18.17 2.06 6.96
CA GLU A 4 -17.98 0.68 6.59
C GLU A 4 -16.88 0.58 5.51
N VAL A 5 -16.06 -0.46 5.59
CA VAL A 5 -15.12 -0.87 4.53
C VAL A 5 -15.79 -1.91 3.66
N LYS A 6 -15.69 -1.76 2.34
CA LYS A 6 -16.20 -2.72 1.37
C LYS A 6 -15.09 -3.17 0.43
N VAL A 7 -14.90 -4.47 0.34
CA VAL A 7 -14.01 -5.07 -0.66
C VAL A 7 -14.72 -5.10 -2.01
N VAL A 8 -14.10 -4.54 -3.05
CA VAL A 8 -14.69 -4.37 -4.39
C VAL A 8 -13.69 -4.80 -5.46
N GLY A 9 -14.10 -5.71 -6.35
CA GLY A 9 -13.27 -6.15 -7.48
C GLY A 9 -13.15 -5.09 -8.59
N GLY A 10 -12.20 -5.29 -9.52
CA GLY A 10 -11.94 -4.36 -10.62
C GLY A 10 -11.14 -3.12 -10.22
N ILE A 11 -10.57 -3.11 -9.02
CA ILE A 11 -9.62 -2.10 -8.55
C ILE A 11 -8.22 -2.72 -8.56
N ASP A 12 -7.37 -2.25 -9.46
CA ASP A 12 -5.98 -2.73 -9.60
C ASP A 12 -4.99 -1.70 -9.02
N SER A 13 -5.20 -1.37 -7.73
CA SER A 13 -4.29 -0.50 -6.97
C SER A 13 -4.41 -0.75 -5.47
N CYS A 14 -3.43 -0.24 -4.71
CA CYS A 14 -3.45 -0.16 -3.25
C CYS A 14 -4.03 1.18 -2.75
N PHE A 15 -4.83 1.86 -3.57
CA PHE A 15 -5.59 3.02 -3.15
C PHE A 15 -6.99 2.64 -2.72
N VAL A 16 -7.49 3.29 -1.68
CA VAL A 16 -8.91 3.23 -1.34
C VAL A 16 -9.69 4.25 -2.15
N SER A 17 -10.96 3.98 -2.42
CA SER A 17 -11.94 4.99 -2.82
C SER A 17 -12.71 5.46 -1.59
N LEU A 18 -13.05 6.74 -1.53
CA LEU A 18 -13.73 7.33 -0.39
C LEU A 18 -15.18 7.72 -0.73
N PRO A 19 -16.13 7.55 0.19
CA PRO A 19 -17.46 8.13 0.06
C PRO A 19 -17.40 9.64 -0.11
N LEU A 20 -18.29 10.20 -0.94
CA LEU A 20 -18.34 11.64 -1.18
C LEU A 20 -18.48 12.46 0.11
N SER A 21 -19.28 11.97 1.08
CA SER A 21 -19.46 12.62 2.38
C SER A 21 -18.16 12.72 3.19
N LEU A 22 -17.30 11.70 3.11
CA LEU A 22 -15.98 11.71 3.74
C LEU A 22 -15.06 12.70 3.03
N ILE A 23 -15.04 12.71 1.69
CA ILE A 23 -14.23 13.65 0.90
C ILE A 23 -14.60 15.10 1.25
N GLN A 24 -15.89 15.42 1.30
CA GLN A 24 -16.39 16.75 1.67
C GLN A 24 -15.99 17.14 3.10
N THR A 25 -16.06 16.20 4.04
CA THR A 25 -15.64 16.42 5.43
C THR A 25 -14.12 16.67 5.53
N LEU A 26 -13.33 15.90 4.80
CA LEU A 26 -11.88 16.08 4.75
C LEU A 26 -11.49 17.41 4.11
N GLN A 27 -12.23 17.88 3.10
CA GLN A 27 -12.04 19.19 2.48
C GLN A 27 -12.42 20.33 3.43
N SER A 28 -13.58 20.27 4.08
CA SER A 28 -14.07 21.35 4.96
C SER A 28 -13.20 21.56 6.20
N THR A 29 -12.52 20.50 6.66
CA THR A 29 -11.61 20.56 7.81
C THR A 29 -10.24 21.18 7.45
N ARG A 30 -10.00 21.51 6.18
CA ARG A 30 -8.72 22.03 5.68
C ARG A 30 -8.88 23.40 5.05
N SER A 31 -7.88 24.26 5.23
CA SER A 31 -7.82 25.56 4.55
C SER A 31 -7.27 25.46 3.13
N THR A 32 -6.74 24.31 2.73
CA THR A 32 -6.16 24.05 1.41
C THR A 32 -6.86 22.88 0.72
N PRO A 33 -6.81 22.79 -0.63
CA PRO A 33 -7.28 21.62 -1.35
C PRO A 33 -6.66 20.31 -0.83
N LEU A 34 -7.36 19.20 -1.01
CA LEU A 34 -6.80 17.89 -0.68
C LEU A 34 -5.60 17.59 -1.60
N PRO A 35 -4.52 17.02 -1.04
CA PRO A 35 -3.37 16.65 -1.84
C PRO A 35 -3.73 15.53 -2.83
N GLN A 36 -2.96 15.41 -3.93
CA GLN A 36 -3.14 14.32 -4.90
C GLN A 36 -3.08 12.94 -4.27
N ILE A 37 -2.20 12.77 -3.27
CA ILE A 37 -2.10 11.56 -2.46
C ILE A 37 -2.30 11.96 -1.01
N LEU A 38 -3.33 11.39 -0.39
CA LEU A 38 -3.65 11.56 1.01
C LEU A 38 -3.43 10.24 1.75
N ALA A 39 -2.65 10.29 2.82
CA ALA A 39 -2.53 9.18 3.75
C ALA A 39 -3.70 9.21 4.74
N LEU A 40 -4.28 8.06 5.00
CA LEU A 40 -5.41 7.88 5.90
C LEU A 40 -5.06 6.83 6.96
N GLU A 41 -5.52 7.09 8.17
CA GLU A 41 -5.53 6.16 9.28
C GLU A 41 -6.96 5.64 9.43
N LEU A 42 -7.14 4.32 9.29
CA LEU A 42 -8.39 3.62 9.56
C LEU A 42 -8.25 2.92 10.92
N ARG A 43 -9.17 3.15 11.84
CA ARG A 43 -9.12 2.58 13.19
C ARG A 43 -10.35 1.78 13.54
N SER A 44 -10.15 0.54 13.98
CA SER A 44 -11.16 -0.32 14.59
C SER A 44 -10.49 -1.10 15.71
N PRO A 45 -10.50 -0.58 16.96
CA PRO A 45 -9.71 -1.14 18.05
C PRO A 45 -9.90 -2.65 18.21
N PRO A 46 -8.82 -3.44 18.37
CA PRO A 46 -7.42 -3.01 18.59
C PRO A 46 -6.63 -2.69 17.32
N HIS A 47 -7.23 -2.76 16.14
CA HIS A 47 -6.55 -2.67 14.84
C HIS A 47 -6.47 -1.24 14.31
N THR A 48 -5.38 -0.95 13.60
CA THR A 48 -5.16 0.30 12.87
C THR A 48 -4.52 -0.01 11.53
N TRP A 49 -5.01 0.60 10.45
CA TRP A 49 -4.48 0.44 9.10
C TRP A 49 -4.10 1.79 8.52
N PHE A 50 -2.98 1.83 7.79
CA PHE A 50 -2.57 3.00 7.02
C PHE A 50 -2.80 2.72 5.54
N VAL A 51 -3.60 3.57 4.89
CA VAL A 51 -3.96 3.44 3.48
C VAL A 51 -3.75 4.77 2.75
N SER A 52 -3.70 4.72 1.43
CA SER A 52 -3.64 5.92 0.58
C SER A 52 -4.90 6.14 -0.22
N TRP A 53 -5.28 7.40 -0.37
CA TRP A 53 -6.31 7.85 -1.31
C TRP A 53 -5.68 8.73 -2.39
N SER A 54 -6.06 8.50 -3.64
CA SER A 54 -5.53 9.18 -4.83
C SER A 54 -6.58 9.99 -5.61
N GLY A 55 -7.72 10.29 -4.98
CA GLY A 55 -8.81 11.08 -5.58
C GLY A 55 -10.06 10.29 -5.94
N ALA A 56 -10.02 8.95 -5.89
CA ALA A 56 -11.15 8.10 -6.27
C ALA A 56 -12.36 8.24 -5.32
N THR A 57 -13.55 8.41 -5.89
CA THR A 57 -14.80 8.45 -5.13
C THR A 57 -15.47 7.09 -5.17
N SER A 58 -15.90 6.57 -4.02
CA SER A 58 -16.63 5.31 -3.93
C SER A 58 -17.96 5.38 -4.68
N ALA A 59 -18.40 4.26 -5.23
CA ALA A 59 -19.75 4.14 -5.80
C ALA A 59 -20.83 4.05 -4.70
N SER A 60 -20.44 3.63 -3.49
CA SER A 60 -21.30 3.50 -2.32
C SER A 60 -20.96 4.51 -1.21
N SER A 61 -21.66 4.42 -0.08
CA SER A 61 -21.34 5.14 1.15
C SER A 61 -20.21 4.50 1.97
N ALA A 62 -19.54 3.46 1.45
CA ALA A 62 -18.44 2.74 2.10
C ALA A 62 -17.08 3.15 1.54
N ILE A 63 -16.02 2.94 2.34
CA ILE A 63 -14.64 2.99 1.84
C ILE A 63 -14.41 1.73 1.02
N GLU A 64 -14.08 1.89 -0.26
CA GLU A 64 -13.91 0.75 -1.17
C GLU A 64 -12.42 0.44 -1.34
N VAL A 65 -12.07 -0.84 -1.29
CA VAL A 65 -10.68 -1.33 -1.38
C VAL A 65 -10.63 -2.59 -2.24
N SER A 66 -9.52 -2.79 -2.95
CA SER A 66 -9.31 -3.99 -3.75
C SER A 66 -9.19 -5.26 -2.87
N PRO A 67 -9.64 -6.44 -3.34
CA PRO A 67 -9.61 -7.66 -2.54
C PRO A 67 -8.19 -8.08 -2.13
N GLN A 68 -7.25 -8.09 -3.09
CA GLN A 68 -5.86 -8.50 -2.80
C GLN A 68 -5.17 -7.53 -1.84
N PHE A 69 -5.44 -6.23 -1.94
CA PHE A 69 -4.82 -5.27 -1.02
C PHE A 69 -5.39 -5.41 0.39
N ALA A 70 -6.72 -5.56 0.52
CA ALA A 70 -7.36 -5.79 1.81
C ALA A 70 -6.83 -7.05 2.50
N GLU A 71 -6.62 -8.13 1.75
CA GLU A 71 -6.00 -9.36 2.25
C GLU A 71 -4.56 -9.13 2.73
N CYS A 72 -3.74 -8.44 1.93
CA CYS A 72 -2.33 -8.15 2.26
C CYS A 72 -2.19 -7.44 3.61
N ILE A 73 -3.03 -6.42 3.86
CA ILE A 73 -3.01 -5.63 5.10
C ILE A 73 -3.95 -6.17 6.19
N SER A 74 -4.60 -7.31 5.95
CA SER A 74 -5.58 -7.92 6.87
C SER A 74 -6.70 -6.94 7.29
N LEU A 75 -7.23 -6.19 6.32
CA LEU A 75 -8.38 -5.31 6.50
C LEU A 75 -9.68 -6.07 6.18
N PRO A 76 -10.54 -6.36 7.18
CA PRO A 76 -11.73 -7.15 6.95
C PRO A 76 -12.76 -6.42 6.08
N ASN A 77 -13.41 -7.17 5.19
CA ASN A 77 -14.61 -6.69 4.53
C ASN A 77 -15.71 -6.42 5.58
N HIS A 78 -16.51 -5.38 5.35
CA HIS A 78 -17.54 -4.88 6.28
C HIS A 78 -17.02 -4.38 7.63
N ALA A 79 -15.70 -4.13 7.77
CA ALA A 79 -15.16 -3.52 8.98
C ALA A 79 -15.70 -2.10 9.17
N ILE A 80 -16.13 -1.78 10.40
CA ILE A 80 -16.50 -0.41 10.77
C ILE A 80 -15.26 0.29 11.31
N VAL A 81 -14.86 1.38 10.65
CA VAL A 81 -13.63 2.11 10.96
C VAL A 81 -13.90 3.58 11.20
N GLN A 82 -13.18 4.14 12.16
CA GLN A 82 -12.99 5.58 12.27
C GLN A 82 -11.89 6.02 11.33
N VAL A 83 -12.11 7.13 10.62
CA VAL A 83 -11.19 7.60 9.57
C VAL A 83 -10.62 8.95 9.94
N ARG A 84 -9.31 9.11 9.78
CA ARG A 84 -8.63 10.41 9.89
C ARG A 84 -7.56 10.54 8.82
N ALA A 85 -7.31 11.78 8.38
CA ALA A 85 -6.10 12.06 7.61
C ALA A 85 -4.88 11.86 8.52
N ALA A 86 -3.92 11.05 8.08
CA ALA A 86 -2.68 10.85 8.82
C ALA A 86 -1.85 12.14 8.75
N PRO A 87 -1.57 12.81 9.89
CA PRO A 87 -0.78 14.03 9.88
C PRO A 87 0.70 13.72 9.62
N ASN A 88 1.37 14.58 8.84
CA ASN A 88 2.82 14.63 8.73
C ASN A 88 3.51 13.31 8.31
N VAL A 89 2.94 12.56 7.37
CA VAL A 89 3.62 11.41 6.78
C VAL A 89 4.90 11.87 6.06
N PRO A 90 6.11 11.51 6.56
CA PRO A 90 7.35 11.93 5.94
C PRO A 90 7.54 11.29 4.57
N HIS A 91 8.30 11.97 3.70
CA HIS A 91 8.80 11.36 2.49
C HIS A 91 9.85 10.31 2.86
N ALA A 92 9.69 9.09 2.32
CA ALA A 92 10.71 8.08 2.43
C ALA A 92 11.86 8.41 1.46
N SER A 93 13.09 8.41 1.96
CA SER A 93 14.31 8.51 1.15
C SER A 93 14.64 7.19 0.48
N LEU A 94 14.35 6.09 1.17
CA LEU A 94 14.58 4.72 0.70
C LEU A 94 13.49 3.79 1.25
N VAL A 95 12.96 2.95 0.39
CA VAL A 95 12.06 1.85 0.69
C VAL A 95 12.63 0.62 0.03
N ILE A 96 12.88 -0.40 0.84
CA ILE A 96 13.38 -1.68 0.40
C ILE A 96 12.20 -2.65 0.41
N ILE A 97 11.96 -3.30 -0.72
CA ILE A 97 10.91 -4.30 -0.89
C ILE A 97 11.48 -5.57 -1.49
N GLU A 98 10.83 -6.69 -1.20
CA GLU A 98 11.14 -8.00 -1.79
C GLU A 98 9.85 -8.74 -2.20
N PRO A 99 9.91 -9.64 -3.20
CA PRO A 99 8.83 -10.57 -3.49
C PRO A 99 8.47 -11.38 -2.24
N ASN A 100 7.17 -11.59 -2.02
CA ASN A 100 6.68 -12.26 -0.81
C ASN A 100 6.87 -13.80 -0.86
N THR A 101 6.96 -14.39 -2.05
CA THR A 101 7.13 -15.84 -2.28
C THR A 101 8.11 -16.13 -3.42
N GLU A 102 8.50 -17.39 -3.58
CA GLU A 102 9.30 -17.86 -4.73
C GLU A 102 8.56 -17.64 -6.05
N ASP A 103 7.26 -17.95 -6.10
CA ASP A 103 6.42 -17.69 -7.28
C ASP A 103 6.38 -16.19 -7.64
N ASP A 104 6.25 -15.31 -6.63
CA ASP A 104 6.31 -13.85 -6.83
C ASP A 104 7.67 -13.41 -7.41
N TRP A 105 8.75 -14.08 -7.02
CA TRP A 105 10.10 -13.80 -7.50
C TRP A 105 10.28 -14.21 -8.96
N GLU A 106 9.81 -15.39 -9.35
CA GLU A 106 9.89 -15.86 -10.75
C GLU A 106 9.14 -14.90 -11.68
N ILE A 107 7.96 -14.44 -11.26
CA ILE A 107 7.19 -13.44 -12.01
C ILE A 107 7.97 -12.12 -12.09
N LEU A 108 8.56 -11.66 -10.98
CA LEU A 108 9.32 -10.42 -10.96
C LEU A 108 10.56 -10.46 -11.85
N GLU A 109 11.29 -11.58 -11.88
CA GLU A 109 12.52 -11.72 -12.67
C GLU A 109 12.27 -11.40 -14.16
N LEU A 110 11.12 -11.83 -14.69
CA LEU A 110 10.71 -11.58 -16.06
C LEU A 110 10.09 -10.20 -16.30
N ASN A 111 9.75 -9.46 -15.23
CA ASN A 111 8.95 -8.24 -15.29
C ASN A 111 9.54 -7.05 -14.50
N ALA A 112 10.82 -7.11 -14.13
CA ALA A 112 11.44 -6.15 -13.21
C ALA A 112 11.33 -4.69 -13.66
N ASP A 113 11.62 -4.40 -14.93
CA ASP A 113 11.54 -3.04 -15.50
C ASP A 113 10.11 -2.50 -15.47
N LEU A 114 9.14 -3.35 -15.83
CA LEU A 114 7.72 -2.99 -15.78
C LEU A 114 7.28 -2.73 -14.34
N ALA A 115 7.60 -3.64 -13.42
CA ALA A 115 7.27 -3.53 -12.01
C ALA A 115 7.83 -2.21 -11.42
N GLN A 116 9.09 -1.90 -11.70
CA GLN A 116 9.72 -0.66 -11.28
C GLN A 116 9.06 0.58 -11.89
N GLY A 117 8.65 0.51 -13.16
CA GLY A 117 7.99 1.61 -13.85
C GLY A 117 6.57 1.93 -13.34
N ILE A 118 5.87 0.96 -12.75
CA ILE A 118 4.45 1.12 -12.37
C ILE A 118 4.17 1.03 -10.88
N ILE A 119 5.13 0.64 -10.04
CA ILE A 119 4.91 0.46 -8.59
C ILE A 119 4.37 1.73 -7.93
N LEU A 120 4.95 2.86 -8.32
CA LEU A 120 4.47 4.18 -7.97
C LEU A 120 3.31 4.63 -8.84
N ASN A 121 2.43 3.75 -9.30
CA ASN A 121 1.09 4.13 -9.74
C ASN A 121 0.03 3.42 -8.92
N GLN A 122 0.41 2.49 -8.05
CA GLN A 122 -0.52 1.63 -7.35
C GLN A 122 -0.36 1.71 -5.84
N VAL A 123 0.83 2.05 -5.33
CA VAL A 123 1.08 2.21 -3.89
C VAL A 123 1.85 3.51 -3.63
N ARG A 124 1.57 4.18 -2.50
CA ARG A 124 2.25 5.43 -2.09
C ARG A 124 2.58 5.53 -0.63
N ILE A 125 1.89 4.79 0.21
CA ILE A 125 2.03 4.84 1.65
C ILE A 125 2.42 3.45 2.08
N VAL A 126 3.59 3.34 2.72
CA VAL A 126 4.19 2.08 3.14
C VAL A 126 4.73 2.20 4.56
N TYR A 127 4.85 1.06 5.23
CA TYR A 127 5.50 0.93 6.52
C TYR A 127 6.23 -0.41 6.56
N GLU A 128 7.23 -0.53 7.42
CA GLU A 128 8.01 -1.75 7.57
C GLU A 128 7.10 -2.94 7.95
N GLY A 129 7.26 -4.07 7.27
CA GLY A 129 6.41 -5.26 7.41
C GLY A 129 5.10 -5.22 6.61
N MET A 130 4.76 -4.11 5.94
CA MET A 130 3.58 -4.04 5.08
C MET A 130 3.72 -4.98 3.89
N ARG A 131 2.68 -5.75 3.59
CA ARG A 131 2.53 -6.44 2.31
C ARG A 131 1.63 -5.64 1.38
N PHE A 132 1.88 -5.72 0.08
CA PHE A 132 0.99 -5.14 -0.93
C PHE A 132 1.11 -5.86 -2.28
N PRO A 133 0.01 -5.96 -3.04
CA PRO A 133 0.03 -6.46 -4.41
C PRO A 133 0.45 -5.37 -5.41
N LEU A 134 1.10 -5.81 -6.48
CA LEU A 134 1.39 -5.03 -7.68
C LEU A 134 0.80 -5.74 -8.91
N TRP A 135 -0.15 -5.08 -9.57
CA TRP A 135 -0.78 -5.58 -10.78
C TRP A 135 0.06 -5.15 -12.00
N LEU A 136 0.49 -6.10 -12.82
CA LEU A 136 1.29 -5.81 -14.00
C LEU A 136 0.40 -5.60 -15.23
N HIS A 137 -0.05 -6.70 -15.83
CA HIS A 137 -0.91 -6.75 -17.00
C HIS A 137 -1.79 -8.00 -16.94
N GLY A 138 -3.02 -7.90 -17.44
CA GLY A 138 -3.98 -9.01 -17.39
C GLY A 138 -4.25 -9.45 -15.95
N HIS A 139 -4.02 -10.73 -15.65
CA HIS A 139 -4.24 -11.33 -14.32
C HIS A 139 -2.94 -11.52 -13.52
N THR A 140 -1.80 -11.00 -14.00
CA THR A 140 -0.51 -11.16 -13.32
C THR A 140 -0.36 -10.16 -12.17
N VAL A 141 -0.20 -10.68 -10.96
CA VAL A 141 0.00 -9.90 -9.73
C VAL A 141 1.22 -10.44 -9.00
N ILE A 142 2.07 -9.53 -8.51
CA ILE A 142 3.21 -9.85 -7.63
C ILE A 142 2.86 -9.31 -6.24
N THR A 143 3.00 -10.12 -5.20
CA THR A 143 2.92 -9.64 -3.82
C THR A 143 4.31 -9.26 -3.34
N PHE A 144 4.45 -8.05 -2.81
CA PHE A 144 5.67 -7.55 -2.19
C PHE A 144 5.52 -7.45 -0.67
N GLN A 145 6.64 -7.56 0.04
CA GLN A 145 6.79 -7.19 1.43
C GLN A 145 7.79 -6.04 1.57
N VAL A 146 7.46 -5.05 2.38
CA VAL A 146 8.34 -3.94 2.74
C VAL A 146 9.28 -4.39 3.86
N THR A 147 10.57 -4.46 3.57
CA THR A 147 11.59 -4.92 4.53
C THR A 147 12.23 -3.77 5.29
N SER A 148 12.26 -2.57 4.71
CA SER A 148 12.80 -1.37 5.36
C SER A 148 12.22 -0.10 4.77
N VAL A 149 12.02 0.91 5.63
CA VAL A 149 11.67 2.29 5.26
C VAL A 149 12.65 3.23 5.96
N ASP A 150 13.21 4.19 5.22
CA ASP A 150 14.05 5.26 5.75
C ASP A 150 13.31 6.61 5.60
N PRO A 151 13.13 7.38 6.69
CA PRO A 151 13.54 7.10 8.08
C PRO A 151 12.77 5.94 8.72
N LYS A 152 13.38 5.27 9.72
CA LYS A 152 12.79 4.11 10.41
C LYS A 152 11.61 4.49 11.32
N ASN A 153 10.75 3.50 11.63
CA ASN A 153 9.62 3.60 12.55
C ASN A 153 8.53 4.63 12.18
N VAL A 154 8.36 4.92 10.89
CA VAL A 154 7.31 5.81 10.41
C VAL A 154 6.54 5.17 9.26
N VAL A 155 5.28 5.57 9.12
CA VAL A 155 4.56 5.43 7.86
C VAL A 155 5.20 6.40 6.88
N GLY A 156 5.73 5.90 5.78
CA GLY A 156 6.47 6.66 4.78
C GLY A 156 5.68 6.88 3.50
N LYS A 157 5.80 8.07 2.91
CA LYS A 157 5.29 8.40 1.58
C LYS A 157 6.37 8.16 0.52
N MET A 158 6.09 7.26 -0.42
CA MET A 158 6.99 6.95 -1.52
C MET A 158 7.01 8.03 -2.59
N ILE A 159 8.18 8.21 -3.20
CA ILE A 159 8.46 9.10 -4.32
C ILE A 159 9.25 8.34 -5.40
N PRO A 160 9.29 8.81 -6.66
CA PRO A 160 9.98 8.15 -7.78
C PRO A 160 11.34 7.54 -7.49
N ILE A 161 12.17 8.24 -6.71
CA ILE A 161 13.55 7.86 -6.44
C ILE A 161 13.72 6.98 -5.20
N SER A 162 12.68 6.76 -4.41
CA SER A 162 12.81 6.12 -3.09
C SER A 162 12.63 4.61 -3.12
N VAL A 163 12.23 4.00 -4.24
CA VAL A 163 11.90 2.57 -4.28
C VAL A 163 13.11 1.78 -4.78
N SER A 164 13.62 0.88 -3.94
CA SER A 164 14.63 -0.11 -4.29
C SER A 164 14.03 -1.51 -4.15
N ILE A 165 13.94 -2.22 -5.28
CA ILE A 165 13.48 -3.60 -5.34
C ILE A 165 14.69 -4.50 -5.12
N VAL A 166 14.67 -5.31 -4.07
CA VAL A 166 15.73 -6.28 -3.81
C VAL A 166 15.41 -7.57 -4.54
N LEU A 167 16.24 -7.88 -5.53
CA LEU A 167 16.28 -9.19 -6.16
C LEU A 167 17.32 -10.01 -5.40
N TRP A 168 16.89 -10.84 -4.44
CA TRP A 168 17.82 -11.73 -3.74
C TRP A 168 18.41 -12.74 -4.72
N TYR A 169 19.69 -12.59 -5.07
CA TYR A 169 20.43 -13.53 -5.93
C TYR A 169 20.97 -14.76 -5.17
N HIS A 170 20.61 -14.94 -3.89
CA HIS A 170 21.48 -15.66 -2.93
C HIS A 170 20.83 -16.73 -2.05
N HIS A 171 19.72 -17.35 -2.47
CA HIS A 171 19.15 -18.49 -1.72
C HIS A 171 19.04 -19.81 -2.51
N MET A 172 19.70 -19.90 -3.67
CA MET A 172 19.79 -21.11 -4.53
C MET A 172 21.23 -21.59 -4.79
N LEU A 173 22.20 -21.18 -3.96
CA LEU A 173 23.49 -21.89 -3.85
C LEU A 173 23.69 -22.23 -2.38
N GLY A 174 23.36 -23.46 -2.00
CA GLY A 174 23.46 -23.98 -0.65
C GLY A 174 24.88 -23.89 -0.07
N LEU A 175 25.19 -22.76 0.57
CA LEU A 175 26.35 -22.61 1.43
C LEU A 175 25.89 -22.18 2.82
N SER A 176 25.97 -23.14 3.72
CA SER A 176 25.97 -22.98 5.17
C SER A 176 26.93 -21.85 5.57
N CYS A 177 26.38 -20.70 5.98
CA CYS A 177 27.16 -19.76 6.79
C CYS A 177 27.15 -20.25 8.24
N LYS A 178 28.17 -21.05 8.56
CA LYS A 178 28.69 -21.12 9.93
C LYS A 178 29.08 -19.70 10.34
N CYS A 179 28.45 -19.18 11.39
CA CYS A 179 28.99 -18.05 12.12
C CYS A 179 30.27 -18.50 12.83
N HIS A 180 31.37 -17.78 12.61
CA HIS A 180 32.52 -17.71 13.52
C HIS A 180 32.58 -16.28 14.05
#